data_AF-A0A926ABW1-F1
#
_entry.id   AF-A0A926ABW1-F1
#
_cell.length_a   1.000
_cell.length_b   1.000
_cell.length_c   1.000
_cell.angle_alpha   90.00
_cell.angle_beta   90.00
_cell.angle_gamma   90.00
#
_symmetry.space_group_name_H-M   'P 1'
#
loop_
_entity.id
_entity.type
_entity.pdbx_description
1 polymer ?
#
loop_
_entity_poly.entity_id
_entity_poly.type
_entity_poly.pdbx_seq_one_letter_code
_entity_poly.pdbx_strand_id
1 'polypeptide(L)'
;MAVEITVPELSESVVEATVSEWLKQVGDTVAAGDILVVLEKDKVSLEVTAPSAGVLARIDFPAGSDVGAKAVLGAIGEAGEAVAAAPVAATPAVSAPPAPVET
;
A
#
# COMPACT_ATOMS: atom_id res chain seq x y z
N MET A 1 -5.50 4.80 -14.84
CA MET A 1 -6.53 3.77 -14.55
C MET A 1 -6.21 3.19 -13.19
N ALA A 2 -7.15 3.21 -12.24
CA ALA A 2 -6.95 2.59 -10.93
C ALA A 2 -7.34 1.11 -11.01
N VAL A 3 -6.50 0.25 -10.44
CA VAL A 3 -6.74 -1.20 -10.32
C VAL A 3 -7.27 -1.47 -8.92
N GLU A 4 -8.49 -2.00 -8.85
CA GLU A 4 -9.15 -2.30 -7.58
C GLU A 4 -8.52 -3.55 -6.96
N ILE A 5 -8.19 -3.48 -5.68
CA ILE A 5 -7.71 -4.62 -4.91
C ILE A 5 -8.94 -5.22 -4.24
N THR A 6 -9.37 -6.38 -4.71
CA THR A 6 -10.47 -7.13 -4.10
C THR A 6 -9.96 -8.37 -3.39
N VAL A 7 -10.66 -8.78 -2.34
CA VAL A 7 -10.42 -10.07 -1.69
C VAL A 7 -10.59 -11.18 -2.75
N PRO A 8 -9.58 -12.05 -2.99
CA PRO A 8 -9.71 -13.16 -3.94
C PRO A 8 -10.83 -14.12 -3.49
N GLU A 9 -11.44 -14.84 -4.42
CA GLU A 9 -12.61 -15.70 -4.12
C GLU A 9 -12.25 -16.81 -3.13
N LEU A 10 -12.55 -16.56 -1.86
CA LEU A 10 -12.28 -17.42 -0.71
C LEU A 10 -13.30 -18.56 -0.60
N SER A 11 -13.43 -19.40 -1.63
CA SER A 11 -14.32 -20.57 -1.67
C SER A 11 -15.81 -20.22 -1.51
N GLU A 12 -16.69 -20.83 -2.30
CA GLU A 12 -18.13 -20.49 -2.46
C GLU A 12 -19.01 -20.62 -1.19
N SER A 13 -18.46 -20.69 0.03
CA SER A 13 -19.23 -20.94 1.27
C SER A 13 -18.77 -20.22 2.54
N VAL A 14 -17.72 -19.37 2.54
CA VAL A 14 -17.34 -18.62 3.76
C VAL A 14 -17.05 -17.14 3.47
N VAL A 15 -17.85 -16.26 4.07
CA VAL A 15 -18.14 -14.89 3.63
C VAL A 15 -17.18 -13.81 4.15
N GLU A 16 -16.32 -14.09 5.13
CA GLU A 16 -15.57 -13.06 5.87
C GLU A 16 -14.10 -13.45 6.07
N ALA A 17 -13.20 -12.46 6.01
CA ALA A 17 -11.78 -12.57 6.36
C ALA A 17 -11.36 -11.31 7.14
N THR A 18 -10.34 -11.41 7.99
CA THR A 18 -9.84 -10.25 8.75
C THR A 18 -8.51 -9.82 8.18
N VAL A 19 -8.31 -8.51 8.01
CA VAL A 19 -7.02 -7.98 7.63
C VAL A 19 -6.05 -8.13 8.81
N SER A 20 -5.02 -8.97 8.70
CA SER A 20 -4.00 -9.07 9.75
C SER A 20 -3.09 -7.84 9.74
N GLU A 21 -2.47 -7.56 8.60
CA GLU A 21 -1.49 -6.50 8.47
C GLU A 21 -1.32 -6.07 7.01
N TRP A 22 -1.17 -4.76 6.80
CA TRP A 22 -0.75 -4.19 5.52
C TRP A 22 0.77 -4.08 5.46
N LEU A 23 1.38 -4.71 4.46
CA LEU A 23 2.81 -4.54 4.14
C LEU A 23 3.06 -3.27 3.33
N LYS A 24 2.01 -2.69 2.74
CA LYS A 24 2.04 -1.51 1.87
C LYS A 24 1.11 -0.42 2.36
N GLN A 25 1.55 0.83 2.23
CA GLN A 25 0.80 2.01 2.69
C GLN A 25 0.35 2.88 1.53
N VAL A 26 -0.66 3.72 1.75
CA VAL A 26 -1.14 4.67 0.73
C VAL A 26 0.01 5.59 0.32
N GLY A 27 0.29 5.65 -0.98
CA GLY A 27 1.43 6.36 -1.55
C GLY A 27 2.67 5.49 -1.77
N ASP A 28 2.68 4.24 -1.30
CA ASP A 28 3.82 3.33 -1.50
C ASP A 28 3.78 2.67 -2.88
N THR A 29 4.95 2.47 -3.47
CA THR A 29 5.10 1.84 -4.79
C THR A 29 5.05 0.32 -4.64
N VAL A 30 4.17 -0.31 -5.43
CA VAL A 30 3.92 -1.77 -5.42
C VAL A 30 4.18 -2.33 -6.80
N ALA A 31 4.75 -3.53 -6.88
CA ALA A 31 4.99 -4.22 -8.15
C ALA A 31 3.93 -5.30 -8.39
N ALA A 32 3.68 -5.67 -9.64
CA ALA A 32 2.78 -6.79 -9.94
C ALA A 32 3.34 -8.08 -9.30
N GLY A 33 2.52 -8.77 -8.52
CA GLY A 33 2.93 -9.95 -7.75
C GLY A 33 3.53 -9.65 -6.38
N ASP A 34 3.68 -8.38 -5.99
CA ASP A 34 4.16 -8.00 -4.65
C ASP A 34 3.05 -8.15 -3.61
N ILE A 35 3.39 -8.57 -2.39
CA ILE A 35 2.41 -8.80 -1.32
C ILE A 35 1.98 -7.47 -0.73
N LEU A 36 0.69 -7.15 -0.85
CA LEU A 36 0.11 -5.90 -0.37
C LEU A 36 -0.31 -5.99 1.09
N VAL A 37 -1.02 -7.07 1.41
CA VAL A 37 -1.71 -7.25 2.68
C VAL A 37 -1.85 -8.74 2.99
N VAL A 38 -1.79 -9.07 4.26
CA VAL A 38 -2.00 -10.42 4.78
C VAL A 38 -3.40 -10.48 5.40
N LEU A 39 -4.22 -11.39 4.90
CA LEU A 39 -5.53 -11.71 5.47
C LEU A 39 -5.38 -12.93 6.37
N GLU A 40 -6.05 -12.92 7.51
CA GLU A 40 -6.17 -14.08 8.39
C GLU A 40 -7.64 -14.51 8.45
N LYS A 41 -7.87 -15.81 8.30
CA LYS A 41 -9.20 -16.40 8.33
C LYS A 41 -9.17 -17.73 9.06
N ASP A 42 -9.87 -17.81 10.20
CA ASP A 42 -10.03 -18.96 11.10
C ASP A 42 -8.72 -19.56 11.65
N LYS A 43 -7.84 -20.01 10.76
CA LYS A 43 -6.51 -20.57 11.04
C LYS A 43 -5.57 -20.56 9.83
N VAL A 44 -5.94 -19.85 8.77
CA VAL A 44 -5.19 -19.76 7.51
C VAL A 44 -4.82 -18.30 7.27
N SER A 45 -3.53 -18.06 7.05
CA SER A 45 -3.04 -16.77 6.54
C SER A 45 -3.01 -16.84 5.02
N LEU A 46 -3.63 -15.86 4.36
CA LEU A 46 -3.64 -15.70 2.91
C LEU A 46 -3.01 -14.37 2.52
N GLU A 47 -2.15 -14.40 1.53
CA GLU A 47 -1.41 -13.22 1.05
C GLU A 47 -2.11 -12.65 -0.17
N VAL A 48 -2.54 -11.39 -0.10
CA VAL A 48 -3.11 -10.69 -1.26
C VAL A 48 -1.97 -9.99 -2.00
N THR A 49 -1.72 -10.43 -3.22
CA THR A 49 -0.70 -9.85 -4.10
C THR A 49 -1.29 -8.79 -5.01
N ALA A 50 -0.44 -7.87 -5.45
CA ALA A 50 -0.83 -6.81 -6.35
C ALA A 50 -1.14 -7.36 -7.77
N PRO A 51 -2.33 -7.13 -8.32
CA PRO A 51 -2.67 -7.55 -9.68
C PRO A 51 -1.89 -6.79 -10.76
N SER A 52 -1.36 -5.60 -10.44
CA SER A 52 -0.54 -4.79 -11.34
C SER A 52 0.46 -3.94 -10.56
N ALA A 53 1.53 -3.50 -11.23
CA ALA A 53 2.48 -2.55 -10.67
C ALA A 53 1.91 -1.13 -10.68
N GLY A 54 2.12 -0.38 -9.60
CA GLY A 54 1.59 0.98 -9.44
C GLY A 54 1.90 1.55 -8.06
N VAL A 55 1.05 2.47 -7.60
CA VAL A 55 1.15 3.09 -6.27
C VAL A 55 -0.16 2.88 -5.53
N LEU A 56 -0.13 2.49 -4.26
CA LEU A 56 -1.33 2.29 -3.48
C LEU A 56 -2.08 3.62 -3.33
N ALA A 57 -3.21 3.80 -4.01
CA ALA A 57 -3.93 5.06 -4.08
C ALA A 57 -4.80 5.31 -2.84
N ARG A 58 -5.43 4.26 -2.31
CA ARG A 58 -6.26 4.31 -1.10
C ARG A 58 -6.47 2.93 -0.48
N ILE A 59 -6.68 2.91 0.83
CA ILE A 59 -7.08 1.74 1.63
C ILE A 59 -8.48 2.02 2.18
N ASP A 60 -9.43 1.14 1.89
CA ASP A 60 -10.81 1.23 2.40
C ASP A 60 -10.94 0.47 3.74
N PHE A 61 -10.17 -0.62 3.89
CA PHE A 61 -10.16 -1.46 5.10
C PHE A 61 -8.75 -1.53 5.72
N PRO A 62 -8.51 -0.88 6.88
CA PRO A 62 -7.22 -0.90 7.55
C PRO A 62 -6.91 -2.27 8.21
N ALA A 63 -5.68 -2.42 8.70
CA ALA A 63 -5.29 -3.60 9.48
C ALA A 63 -6.20 -3.79 10.70
N GLY A 64 -6.61 -5.03 10.94
CA GLY A 64 -7.58 -5.42 11.96
C GLY A 64 -9.04 -5.26 11.56
N SER A 65 -9.35 -4.86 10.32
CA SER A 65 -10.74 -4.75 9.85
C SER A 65 -11.25 -6.02 9.18
N ASP A 66 -12.54 -6.24 9.32
CA ASP A 66 -13.27 -7.36 8.73
C ASP A 66 -13.66 -7.03 7.29
N VAL A 67 -13.34 -7.92 6.36
CA VAL A 67 -13.61 -7.77 4.93
C VAL A 67 -14.47 -8.92 4.41
N GLY A 68 -15.49 -8.56 3.64
CA GLY A 68 -16.38 -9.54 3.02
C GLY A 68 -15.79 -10.15 1.74
N ALA A 69 -16.39 -11.25 1.28
CA ALA A 69 -16.11 -11.81 -0.04
C ALA A 69 -16.39 -10.76 -1.13
N LYS A 70 -15.44 -10.61 -2.08
CA LYS A 70 -15.45 -9.55 -3.11
C LYS A 70 -15.44 -8.11 -2.57
N ALA A 71 -15.12 -7.89 -1.29
CA ALA A 71 -14.92 -6.53 -0.79
C ALA A 71 -13.68 -5.90 -1.43
N VAL A 72 -13.78 -4.60 -1.71
CA VAL A 72 -12.67 -3.79 -2.23
C VAL A 72 -11.83 -3.37 -1.03
N LEU A 73 -10.64 -3.95 -0.90
CA LEU A 73 -9.66 -3.60 0.13
C LEU A 73 -9.07 -2.20 -0.09
N GLY A 74 -8.91 -1.84 -1.36
CA GLY A 74 -8.30 -0.58 -1.77
C GLY A 74 -8.16 -0.47 -3.28
N ALA A 75 -7.38 0.49 -3.74
CA ALA A 75 -7.07 0.65 -5.16
C ALA A 75 -5.60 1.02 -5.37
N ILE A 76 -5.01 0.52 -6.45
CA ILE A 76 -3.66 0.84 -6.93
C ILE A 76 -3.82 1.81 -8.10
N GLY A 77 -3.25 3.01 -7.99
CA GLY A 77 -3.15 3.96 -9.10
C GLY A 77 -1.92 3.68 -9.98
N GLU A 78 -1.91 4.20 -11.20
CA GLU A 78 -0.69 4.23 -12.01
C GLU A 78 0.34 5.19 -11.38
N ALA A 79 1.63 4.91 -11.59
CA ALA A 79 2.78 5.61 -11.00
C ALA A 79 2.96 7.09 -11.39
N GLY A 80 1.88 7.75 -11.85
CA GLY A 80 1.79 9.19 -12.10
C GLY A 80 0.72 9.91 -11.27
N GLU A 81 -0.16 9.20 -10.55
CA GLU A 81 -1.14 9.79 -9.62
C GLU A 81 -0.65 9.81 -8.17
N ALA A 82 0.53 9.25 -7.90
CA ALA A 82 1.27 9.57 -6.70
C ALA A 82 1.58 11.07 -6.73
N VAL A 83 0.85 11.82 -5.90
CA VAL A 83 1.19 13.19 -5.52
C VAL A 83 2.70 13.31 -5.50
N ALA A 84 3.22 14.20 -6.35
CA ALA A 84 4.61 14.49 -6.58
C ALA A 84 5.45 14.49 -5.28
N ALA A 85 5.91 13.33 -4.83
CA ALA A 85 7.05 13.21 -3.96
C ALA A 85 8.25 13.20 -4.90
N ALA A 86 8.65 14.42 -5.26
CA ALA A 86 9.78 14.71 -6.12
C ALA A 86 10.95 13.77 -5.81
N PRO A 87 11.61 13.18 -6.83
CA PRO A 87 12.95 12.69 -6.65
C PRO A 87 13.81 13.94 -6.41
N VAL A 88 14.04 14.31 -5.15
CA VAL A 88 15.21 15.10 -4.81
C VAL A 88 16.42 14.17 -4.84
N ALA A 89 16.66 13.61 -6.02
CA ALA A 89 17.95 13.10 -6.39
C ALA A 89 18.90 14.30 -6.43
N ALA A 90 19.87 14.25 -5.54
CA ALA A 90 21.22 14.76 -5.71
C ALA A 90 21.35 16.26 -6.07
N THR A 91 21.71 17.04 -5.06
CA THR A 91 22.95 17.81 -5.19
C THR A 91 23.78 17.67 -3.91
N PRO A 92 24.89 16.90 -3.94
CA PRO A 92 25.85 16.87 -2.85
C PRO A 92 26.69 18.15 -2.84
N ALA A 93 26.91 18.71 -1.63
CA ALA A 93 27.88 19.76 -1.30
C ALA A 93 27.62 21.12 -1.99
N VAL A 94 27.65 22.28 -1.33
CA VAL A 94 28.69 22.84 -0.46
C VAL A 94 28.05 24.01 0.29
N SER A 95 28.22 24.10 1.61
CA SER A 95 28.66 25.31 2.32
C SER A 95 28.58 25.10 3.83
N ALA A 96 29.71 24.71 4.42
CA ALA A 96 30.07 25.11 5.77
C ALA A 96 30.99 26.36 5.67
N PRO A 97 31.39 26.99 6.79
CA PRO A 97 30.69 28.01 7.59
C PRO A 97 31.45 29.36 7.53
N PRO A 98 31.01 30.47 8.17
CA PRO A 98 31.39 30.77 9.57
C PRO A 98 30.29 31.52 10.37
N ALA A 99 30.03 31.16 11.63
CA ALA A 99 30.51 31.83 12.86
C ALA A 99 29.71 33.10 13.27
N PRO A 100 29.65 33.41 14.58
CA PRO A 100 28.49 33.91 15.32
C PRO A 100 28.50 35.44 15.50
N VAL A 101 27.34 36.06 15.79
CA VAL A 101 27.30 37.26 16.63
C VAL A 101 26.10 37.24 17.58
N GLU A 102 26.47 37.22 18.86
CA GLU A 102 25.74 37.60 20.06
C GLU A 102 25.17 39.03 19.95
N THR A 103 23.94 39.25 20.45
CA THR A 103 23.51 40.50 21.10
C THR A 103 22.30 40.27 21.99
#